data_AF-A0A1L6R9P6-F1
#
_entry.id   AF-A0A1L6R9P6-F1
#
_cell.length_a   1.000
_cell.length_b   1.000
_cell.length_c   1.000
_cell.angle_alpha   90.00
_cell.angle_beta   90.00
_cell.angle_gamma   90.00
#
_symmetry.space_group_name_H-M   'P 1'
#
loop_
_entity.id
_entity.type
_entity.pdbx_description
1 polymer ?
#
loop_
_entity_poly.entity_id
_entity_poly.type
_entity_poly.pdbx_seq_one_letter_code
_entity_poly.pdbx_strand_id
1 'polypeptide(L)'
;MLKDDLKQTLTTINATLDTKQLNKILKPVLELGMQRGYEAAYLLIVGLSEGVQAENQSAAWIDRVEHAARNDFKKLWETEQHKELDDQINSMLAEEYHAVTAHHDNQLVFESIIMPYFNGWFLGYYYALLTLISEVQAAQEANEETLKKQVSDQAMQAVESERAKFQHQMFYQNGVLRDILSVLEKR
;
A
#
# COMPACT_ATOMS: atom_id res chain seq x y z
N MET A 1 -13.43 19.67 -3.95
CA MET A 1 -13.28 18.63 -2.90
C MET A 1 -12.19 17.69 -3.37
N LEU A 2 -11.45 17.00 -2.50
CA LEU A 2 -10.30 16.18 -2.93
C LEU A 2 -10.63 15.13 -4.01
N LYS A 3 -11.86 14.61 -4.03
CA LYS A 3 -12.34 13.73 -5.11
C LYS A 3 -12.44 14.44 -6.46
N ASP A 4 -12.89 15.69 -6.48
CA ASP A 4 -12.96 16.52 -7.68
C ASP A 4 -11.56 16.95 -8.12
N ASP A 5 -10.69 17.26 -7.16
CA ASP A 5 -9.29 17.61 -7.41
C ASP A 5 -8.57 16.43 -8.07
N LEU A 6 -8.77 15.19 -7.58
CA LEU A 6 -8.25 13.98 -8.21
C LEU A 6 -8.81 13.78 -9.63
N LYS A 7 -10.12 13.96 -9.84
CA LYS A 7 -10.71 13.87 -11.19
C LYS A 7 -10.10 14.89 -12.15
N GLN A 8 -9.86 16.11 -11.67
CA GLN A 8 -9.24 17.16 -12.47
C GLN A 8 -7.79 16.80 -12.83
N THR A 9 -7.00 16.33 -11.86
CA THR A 9 -5.63 15.85 -12.08
C THR A 9 -5.59 14.69 -13.09
N LEU A 10 -6.50 13.72 -12.99
CA LEU A 10 -6.59 12.62 -13.95
C LEU A 10 -7.01 13.09 -15.35
N THR A 11 -7.90 14.07 -15.44
CA THR A 11 -8.26 14.68 -16.73
C THR A 11 -7.05 15.32 -17.40
N THR A 12 -6.22 16.03 -16.63
CA THR A 12 -4.97 16.63 -17.11
C THR A 12 -3.97 15.57 -17.56
N ILE A 13 -3.80 14.49 -16.80
CA ILE A 13 -2.91 13.38 -17.17
C ILE A 13 -3.41 12.70 -18.46
N ASN A 14 -4.71 12.38 -18.53
CA ASN A 14 -5.34 11.72 -19.67
C ASN A 14 -5.21 12.51 -20.97
N ALA A 15 -5.18 13.84 -20.91
CA ALA A 15 -5.01 14.70 -22.08
C ALA A 15 -3.69 14.47 -22.82
N THR A 16 -2.66 13.97 -22.14
CA THR A 16 -1.33 13.68 -22.69
C THR A 16 -0.88 12.24 -22.45
N LEU A 17 -1.80 11.35 -22.06
CA LEU A 17 -1.47 9.99 -21.66
C LEU A 17 -1.04 9.15 -22.87
N ASP A 18 0.21 8.72 -22.86
CA ASP A 18 0.68 7.57 -23.64
C ASP A 18 0.55 6.33 -22.74
N THR A 19 -0.18 5.30 -23.17
CA THR A 19 -0.41 4.09 -22.37
C THR A 19 0.90 3.39 -21.98
N LYS A 20 1.96 3.55 -22.76
CA LYS A 20 3.31 3.06 -22.40
C LYS A 20 3.86 3.68 -21.13
N GLN A 21 3.30 4.80 -20.67
CA GLN A 21 3.68 5.50 -19.45
C GLN A 21 2.79 5.13 -18.25
N LEU A 22 1.78 4.29 -18.42
CA LEU A 22 0.86 3.91 -17.33
C LEU A 22 1.61 3.38 -16.11
N ASN A 23 2.53 2.43 -16.28
CA ASN A 23 3.29 1.90 -15.15
C ASN A 23 4.14 2.97 -14.47
N LYS A 24 4.67 3.95 -15.23
CA LYS A 24 5.38 5.07 -14.63
C LYS A 24 4.47 5.90 -13.74
N ILE A 25 3.18 6.02 -14.08
CA ILE A 25 2.16 6.75 -13.30
C ILE A 25 1.69 5.95 -12.09
N LEU A 26 1.34 4.68 -12.30
CA LEU A 26 0.73 3.80 -11.30
C LEU A 26 1.73 3.30 -10.25
N LYS A 27 2.99 3.06 -10.62
CA LYS A 27 4.01 2.51 -9.70
C LYS A 27 4.18 3.36 -8.43
N PRO A 28 4.36 4.69 -8.50
CA PRO A 28 4.42 5.52 -7.28
C PRO A 28 3.15 5.55 -6.43
N VAL A 29 1.98 5.34 -7.04
CA VAL A 29 0.72 5.20 -6.28
C VAL A 29 0.71 3.88 -5.52
N LEU A 30 1.12 2.79 -6.18
CA LEU A 30 1.25 1.48 -5.58
C LEU A 30 2.30 1.50 -4.45
N GLU A 31 3.49 2.05 -4.68
CA GLU A 31 4.55 2.16 -3.67
C GLU A 31 4.15 3.01 -2.48
N LEU A 32 3.40 4.11 -2.71
CA LEU A 32 2.81 4.89 -1.62
C LEU A 32 1.85 4.05 -0.79
N GLY A 33 0.99 3.28 -1.46
CA GLY A 33 0.13 2.28 -0.81
C GLY A 33 0.94 1.32 0.04
N MET A 34 2.00 0.73 -0.53
CA MET A 34 2.88 -0.20 0.19
C MET A 34 3.48 0.42 1.44
N GLN A 35 4.02 1.64 1.34
CA GLN A 35 4.57 2.32 2.50
C GLN A 35 3.51 2.47 3.61
N ARG A 36 2.27 2.84 3.25
CA ARG A 36 1.17 2.99 4.21
C ARG A 36 0.74 1.66 4.84
N GLY A 37 0.68 0.59 4.05
CA GLY A 37 0.41 -0.75 4.57
C GLY A 37 1.50 -1.23 5.54
N TYR A 38 2.75 -0.95 5.18
CA TYR A 38 3.91 -1.31 6.00
C TYR A 38 3.92 -0.57 7.35
N GLU A 39 3.66 0.75 7.33
CA GLU A 39 3.47 1.58 8.53
C GLU A 39 2.34 1.04 9.43
N ALA A 40 1.20 0.68 8.85
CA ALA A 40 0.05 0.17 9.59
C ALA A 40 0.33 -1.16 10.30
N ALA A 41 1.05 -2.09 9.64
CA ALA A 41 1.47 -3.34 10.26
C ALA A 41 2.41 -3.11 11.45
N TYR A 42 3.35 -2.18 11.33
CA TYR A 42 4.24 -1.79 12.42
C TYR A 42 3.47 -1.21 13.61
N LEU A 43 2.52 -0.30 13.38
CA LEU A 43 1.69 0.27 14.43
C LEU A 43 0.90 -0.81 15.19
N LEU A 44 0.41 -1.84 14.48
CA LEU A 44 -0.27 -2.97 15.11
C LEU A 44 0.71 -3.81 15.93
N ILE A 45 1.79 -4.31 15.33
CA ILE A 45 2.69 -5.28 15.97
C ILE A 45 3.45 -4.64 17.14
N VAL A 46 3.99 -3.43 16.96
CA VAL A 46 4.68 -2.71 18.02
C VAL A 46 3.69 -2.29 19.12
N GLY A 47 2.47 -1.92 18.77
CA GLY A 47 1.41 -1.67 19.74
C GLY A 47 1.11 -2.89 20.61
N LEU A 48 0.99 -4.07 19.97
CA LEU A 48 0.80 -5.34 20.68
C LEU A 48 1.99 -5.72 21.57
N SER A 49 3.22 -5.51 21.10
CA SER A 49 4.42 -5.86 21.87
C SER A 49 4.69 -4.92 23.05
N GLU A 50 4.37 -3.62 22.90
CA GLU A 50 4.49 -2.62 23.97
C GLU A 50 3.25 -2.56 24.88
N GLY A 51 2.19 -3.32 24.57
CA GLY A 51 0.93 -3.28 25.33
C GLY A 51 0.14 -1.98 25.16
N VAL A 52 0.36 -1.26 24.06
CA VAL A 52 -0.32 0.01 23.73
C VAL A 52 -1.51 -0.27 22.81
N GLN A 53 -2.72 -0.13 23.36
CA GLN A 53 -3.96 -0.25 22.59
C GLN A 53 -4.10 0.88 21.56
N ALA A 54 -4.80 0.62 20.45
CA ALA A 54 -4.95 1.55 19.33
C ALA A 54 -5.50 2.92 19.74
N GLU A 55 -6.47 2.94 20.67
CA GLU A 55 -7.08 4.16 21.21
C GLU A 55 -6.16 4.98 22.11
N ASN A 56 -5.05 4.39 22.60
CA ASN A 56 -4.11 5.01 23.53
C ASN A 56 -2.78 5.39 22.86
N GLN A 57 -2.69 5.30 21.53
CA GLN A 57 -1.50 5.67 20.78
C GLN A 57 -1.39 7.20 20.68
N SER A 58 -0.46 7.79 21.44
CA SER A 58 -0.16 9.23 21.33
C SER A 58 0.47 9.57 19.98
N ALA A 59 0.30 10.79 19.49
CA ALA A 59 0.90 11.25 18.23
C ALA A 59 2.43 11.04 18.18
N ALA A 60 3.13 11.36 19.28
CA ALA A 60 4.59 11.16 19.36
C ALA A 60 5.01 9.69 19.28
N TRP A 61 4.17 8.77 19.78
CA TRP A 61 4.40 7.34 19.67
C TRP A 61 4.19 6.86 18.24
N ILE A 62 3.09 7.28 17.60
CA ILE A 62 2.79 6.98 16.19
C ILE A 62 3.94 7.46 15.30
N ASP A 63 4.37 8.71 15.45
CA ASP A 63 5.46 9.29 14.66
C ASP A 63 6.76 8.48 14.78
N ARG A 64 7.09 8.03 15.99
CA ARG A 64 8.28 7.19 16.25
C ARG A 64 8.18 5.85 15.54
N VAL A 65 7.03 5.16 15.64
CA VAL A 65 6.82 3.84 15.04
C VAL A 65 6.76 3.94 13.52
N GLU A 66 6.06 4.92 12.96
CA GLU A 66 6.06 5.18 11.51
C GLU A 66 7.46 5.51 11.00
N HIS A 67 8.25 6.29 11.75
CA HIS A 67 9.62 6.59 11.37
C HIS A 67 10.49 5.32 11.31
N ALA A 68 10.35 4.43 12.29
CA ALA A 68 11.03 3.13 12.28
C ALA A 68 10.57 2.29 11.07
N ALA A 69 9.26 2.19 10.84
CA ALA A 69 8.67 1.47 9.72
C ALA A 69 9.19 1.98 8.38
N ARG A 70 9.28 3.30 8.17
CA ARG A 70 9.83 3.91 6.95
C ARG A 70 11.31 3.58 6.72
N ASN A 71 12.10 3.51 7.79
CA ASN A 71 13.51 3.16 7.68
C ASN A 71 13.67 1.69 7.29
N ASP A 72 12.81 0.81 7.81
CA ASP A 72 12.86 -0.61 7.48
C ASP A 72 12.25 -0.93 6.10
N PHE A 73 11.17 -0.24 5.72
CA PHE A 73 10.57 -0.31 4.39
C PHE A 73 11.60 -0.06 3.28
N LYS A 74 12.53 0.89 3.47
CA LYS A 74 13.60 1.14 2.50
C LYS A 74 14.52 -0.07 2.28
N LYS A 75 14.73 -0.88 3.32
CA LYS A 75 15.56 -2.09 3.24
C LYS A 75 14.87 -3.22 2.49
N LEU A 76 13.54 -3.23 2.34
CA LEU A 76 12.86 -4.23 1.50
C LEU A 76 13.43 -4.26 0.08
N TRP A 77 13.85 -3.10 -0.43
CA TRP A 77 14.48 -2.95 -1.74
C TRP A 77 15.93 -3.40 -1.81
N GLU A 78 16.54 -3.76 -0.67
CA GLU A 78 17.97 -4.09 -0.56
C GLU A 78 18.20 -5.57 -0.18
N THR A 79 17.14 -6.35 0.05
CA THR A 79 17.21 -7.76 0.51
C THR A 79 16.96 -8.77 -0.61
N GLU A 80 17.24 -10.06 -0.42
CA GLU A 80 16.93 -11.12 -1.41
C GLU A 80 15.42 -11.25 -1.72
N GLN A 81 14.55 -10.80 -0.80
CA GLN A 81 13.11 -10.69 -1.02
C GLN A 81 12.74 -9.68 -2.11
N HIS A 82 13.68 -8.80 -2.51
CA HIS A 82 13.48 -7.77 -3.53
C HIS A 82 13.01 -8.35 -4.86
N LYS A 83 13.51 -9.53 -5.27
CA LYS A 83 13.12 -10.12 -6.56
C LYS A 83 11.67 -10.60 -6.57
N GLU A 84 11.25 -11.32 -5.53
CA GLU A 84 9.85 -11.76 -5.37
C GLU A 84 8.91 -10.54 -5.30
N LEU A 85 9.34 -9.51 -4.56
CA LEU A 85 8.57 -8.27 -4.41
C LEU A 85 8.45 -7.49 -5.73
N ASP A 86 9.52 -7.40 -6.52
CA ASP A 86 9.50 -6.79 -7.85
C ASP A 86 8.58 -7.55 -8.81
N ASP A 87 8.62 -8.88 -8.79
CA ASP A 87 7.74 -9.72 -9.61
C ASP A 87 6.27 -9.49 -9.23
N GLN A 88 5.95 -9.38 -7.93
CA GLN A 88 4.60 -9.07 -7.44
C GLN A 88 4.15 -7.67 -7.84
N ILE A 89 5.01 -6.64 -7.72
CA ILE A 89 4.71 -5.28 -8.20
C ILE A 89 4.41 -5.30 -9.70
N ASN A 90 5.27 -5.95 -10.49
CA ASN A 90 5.09 -6.00 -11.93
C ASN A 90 3.81 -6.73 -12.32
N SER A 91 3.45 -7.80 -11.60
CA SER A 91 2.18 -8.51 -11.78
C SER A 91 0.99 -7.60 -11.50
N MET A 92 0.97 -6.90 -10.36
CA MET A 92 -0.10 -5.97 -10.01
C MET A 92 -0.20 -4.83 -11.04
N LEU A 93 0.92 -4.23 -11.44
CA LEU A 93 0.91 -3.19 -12.47
C LEU A 93 0.44 -3.70 -13.83
N ALA A 94 0.72 -4.95 -14.18
CA ALA A 94 0.23 -5.56 -15.42
C ALA A 94 -1.30 -5.74 -15.41
N GLU A 95 -1.87 -6.14 -14.26
CA GLU A 95 -3.32 -6.22 -14.08
C GLU A 95 -3.99 -4.83 -14.21
N GLU A 96 -3.42 -3.81 -13.57
CA GLU A 96 -3.94 -2.44 -13.65
C GLU A 96 -3.79 -1.85 -15.06
N TYR A 97 -2.67 -2.13 -15.73
CA TYR A 97 -2.47 -1.78 -17.14
C TYR A 97 -3.53 -2.43 -18.02
N HIS A 98 -3.81 -3.72 -17.81
CA HIS A 98 -4.84 -4.43 -18.54
C HIS A 98 -6.22 -3.82 -18.28
N ALA A 99 -6.55 -3.50 -17.03
CA ALA A 99 -7.82 -2.87 -16.68
C ALA A 99 -8.01 -1.52 -17.40
N VAL A 100 -6.99 -0.67 -17.43
CA VAL A 100 -7.06 0.63 -18.11
C VAL A 100 -7.20 0.48 -19.63
N THR A 101 -6.43 -0.43 -20.24
CA THR A 101 -6.42 -0.60 -21.70
C THR A 101 -7.62 -1.36 -22.24
N ALA A 102 -8.17 -2.31 -21.48
CA ALA A 102 -9.28 -3.16 -21.90
C ALA A 102 -10.66 -2.66 -21.47
N HIS A 103 -10.76 -1.87 -20.38
CA HIS A 103 -12.05 -1.52 -19.77
C HIS A 103 -12.30 -0.03 -19.61
N HIS A 104 -11.27 0.83 -19.72
CA HIS A 104 -11.39 2.27 -19.51
C HIS A 104 -10.96 3.09 -20.73
N ASP A 105 -11.04 2.54 -21.94
CA ASP A 105 -10.72 3.22 -23.20
C ASP A 105 -9.34 3.91 -23.21
N ASN A 106 -8.36 3.29 -22.53
CA ASN A 106 -7.01 3.83 -22.35
C ASN A 106 -6.96 5.13 -21.52
N GLN A 107 -7.94 5.36 -20.65
CA GLN A 107 -8.00 6.50 -19.74
C GLN A 107 -7.89 6.07 -18.29
N LEU A 108 -7.16 6.85 -17.49
CA LEU A 108 -7.16 6.71 -16.05
C LEU A 108 -8.47 7.27 -15.48
N VAL A 109 -9.22 6.41 -14.79
CA VAL A 109 -10.38 6.81 -14.00
C VAL A 109 -10.03 6.78 -12.51
N PHE A 110 -10.98 7.18 -11.66
CA PHE A 110 -10.76 7.21 -10.21
C PHE A 110 -10.28 5.84 -9.68
N GLU A 111 -10.94 4.77 -10.09
CA GLU A 111 -10.63 3.39 -9.72
C GLU A 111 -9.24 2.95 -10.17
N SER A 112 -8.75 3.48 -11.31
CA SER A 112 -7.40 3.19 -11.85
C SER A 112 -6.27 3.64 -10.92
N ILE A 113 -6.57 4.46 -9.91
CA ILE A 113 -5.60 4.96 -8.93
C ILE A 113 -5.89 4.38 -7.54
N ILE A 114 -7.17 4.27 -7.18
CA ILE A 114 -7.58 3.71 -5.88
C ILE A 114 -7.20 2.23 -5.77
N MET A 115 -7.38 1.43 -6.83
CA MET A 115 -7.05 0.01 -6.82
C MET A 115 -5.54 -0.24 -6.62
N PRO A 116 -4.63 0.37 -7.41
CA PRO A 116 -3.19 0.23 -7.18
C PRO A 116 -2.76 0.68 -5.77
N TYR A 117 -3.35 1.75 -5.23
CA TYR A 117 -3.05 2.20 -3.87
C TYR A 117 -3.36 1.10 -2.84
N PHE A 118 -4.55 0.49 -2.90
CA PHE A 118 -4.90 -0.57 -1.94
C PHE A 118 -4.18 -1.90 -2.23
N ASN A 119 -3.89 -2.22 -3.48
CA ASN A 119 -3.07 -3.38 -3.82
C ASN A 119 -1.64 -3.23 -3.27
N GLY A 120 -1.09 -2.03 -3.39
CA GLY A 120 0.14 -1.65 -2.70
C GLY A 120 0.02 -1.77 -1.19
N TRP A 121 -1.04 -1.23 -0.58
CA TRP A 121 -1.29 -1.32 0.86
C TRP A 121 -1.28 -2.76 1.36
N PHE A 122 -1.99 -3.66 0.69
CA PHE A 122 -1.93 -5.10 0.97
C PHE A 122 -0.50 -5.63 0.94
N LEU A 123 0.23 -5.33 -0.14
CA LEU A 123 1.58 -5.82 -0.36
C LEU A 123 2.56 -5.33 0.71
N GLY A 124 2.49 -4.05 1.07
CA GLY A 124 3.32 -3.49 2.14
C GLY A 124 3.01 -4.11 3.50
N TYR A 125 1.73 -4.29 3.82
CA TYR A 125 1.31 -4.94 5.06
C TYR A 125 1.80 -6.40 5.13
N TYR A 126 1.66 -7.15 4.03
CA TYR A 126 2.14 -8.52 3.89
C TYR A 126 3.66 -8.63 4.15
N TYR A 127 4.48 -7.79 3.51
CA TYR A 127 5.93 -7.83 3.72
C TYR A 127 6.34 -7.38 5.12
N ALA A 128 5.65 -6.40 5.73
CA ALA A 128 5.90 -6.04 7.12
C ALA A 128 5.63 -7.19 8.08
N LEU A 129 4.51 -7.90 7.90
CA LEU A 129 4.17 -9.08 8.68
C LEU A 129 5.22 -10.18 8.49
N LEU A 130 5.66 -10.46 7.26
CA LEU A 130 6.72 -11.44 7.02
C LEU A 130 8.00 -11.06 7.74
N THR A 131 8.45 -9.80 7.67
CA THR A 131 9.65 -9.34 8.38
C THR A 131 9.49 -9.52 9.89
N LEU A 132 8.41 -8.98 10.46
CA LEU A 132 8.22 -8.92 11.91
C LEU A 132 7.86 -10.27 12.53
N ILE A 133 7.13 -11.13 11.83
CA ILE A 133 6.77 -12.47 12.32
C ILE A 133 7.91 -13.45 12.11
N SER A 134 8.69 -13.34 11.02
CA SER A 134 9.87 -14.21 10.83
C SER A 134 10.92 -13.98 11.91
N GLU A 135 11.08 -12.74 12.42
CA GLU A 135 11.93 -12.47 13.58
C GLU A 135 11.46 -13.20 14.85
N VAL A 136 10.15 -13.38 15.02
CA VAL A 136 9.54 -14.08 16.17
C VAL A 136 9.53 -15.61 15.97
N GLN A 137 9.31 -16.08 14.75
CA GLN A 137 9.22 -17.51 14.41
C GLN A 137 10.55 -18.14 13.98
N ALA A 138 11.62 -17.41 13.73
CA ALA A 138 12.96 -18.00 13.63
C ALA A 138 13.35 -18.77 14.92
N ALA A 139 12.62 -18.56 16.02
CA ALA A 139 12.70 -19.35 17.25
C ALA A 139 11.88 -20.65 17.27
N GLN A 140 11.00 -20.90 16.29
CA GLN A 140 10.09 -22.04 16.21
C GLN A 140 10.01 -22.54 14.76
N GLU A 141 10.61 -23.70 14.44
CA GLU A 141 10.70 -24.34 13.11
C GLU A 141 9.34 -24.45 12.38
N ALA A 142 8.85 -23.37 11.78
CA ALA A 142 7.57 -23.31 11.07
C ALA A 142 7.78 -23.58 9.58
N ASN A 143 6.82 -24.27 8.96
CA ASN A 143 6.76 -24.46 7.50
C ASN A 143 6.50 -23.12 6.80
N GLU A 144 7.48 -22.62 6.04
CA GLU A 144 7.48 -21.32 5.37
C GLU A 144 6.22 -21.07 4.52
N GLU A 145 5.72 -22.10 3.82
CA GLU A 145 4.53 -21.98 2.97
C GLU A 145 3.25 -21.73 3.79
N THR A 146 3.14 -22.37 4.96
CA THR A 146 2.02 -22.18 5.87
C THR A 146 2.04 -20.78 6.47
N LEU A 147 3.22 -20.28 6.81
CA LEU A 147 3.41 -18.91 7.31
C LEU A 147 3.02 -17.87 6.25
N LYS A 148 3.54 -17.99 5.03
CA LYS A 148 3.21 -17.07 3.93
C LYS A 148 1.71 -16.98 3.69
N LYS A 149 1.01 -18.14 3.73
CA LYS A 149 -0.45 -18.17 3.59
C LYS A 149 -1.16 -17.45 4.73
N GLN A 150 -0.80 -17.72 5.98
CA GLN A 150 -1.41 -17.06 7.14
C GLN A 150 -1.21 -15.55 7.10
N VAL A 151 0.00 -15.09 6.74
CA VAL A 151 0.33 -13.67 6.61
C VAL A 151 -0.45 -13.03 5.46
N SER A 152 -0.59 -13.72 4.33
CA SER A 152 -1.43 -13.28 3.22
C SER A 152 -2.91 -13.14 3.62
N ASP A 153 -3.47 -14.13 4.32
CA ASP A 153 -4.86 -14.09 4.78
C ASP A 153 -5.09 -12.91 5.75
N GLN A 154 -4.14 -12.66 6.66
CA GLN A 154 -4.19 -11.53 7.58
C GLN A 154 -4.07 -10.18 6.85
N ALA A 155 -3.16 -10.07 5.88
CA ALA A 155 -3.02 -8.87 5.06
C ALA A 155 -4.29 -8.59 4.23
N MET A 156 -4.96 -9.63 3.74
CA MET A 156 -6.21 -9.51 3.00
C MET A 156 -7.33 -8.95 3.88
N GLN A 157 -7.51 -9.51 5.08
CA GLN A 157 -8.51 -8.99 6.02
C GLN A 157 -8.24 -7.54 6.41
N ALA A 158 -6.96 -7.19 6.59
CA ALA A 158 -6.55 -5.83 6.94
C ALA A 158 -6.86 -4.84 5.81
N VAL A 159 -6.51 -5.15 4.55
CA VAL A 159 -6.78 -4.26 3.41
C VAL A 159 -8.28 -4.12 3.13
N GLU A 160 -9.08 -5.17 3.33
CA GLU A 160 -10.54 -5.10 3.22
C GLU A 160 -11.14 -4.14 4.24
N SER A 161 -10.63 -4.15 5.48
CA SER A 161 -11.01 -3.19 6.51
C SER A 161 -10.67 -1.76 6.10
N GLU A 162 -9.48 -1.52 5.56
CA GLU A 162 -9.07 -0.19 5.07
C GLU A 162 -9.90 0.28 3.87
N ARG A 163 -10.25 -0.62 2.94
CA ARG A 163 -11.16 -0.33 1.83
C ARG A 163 -12.56 0.06 2.34
N ALA A 164 -13.07 -0.65 3.34
CA ALA A 164 -14.34 -0.32 3.97
C ALA A 164 -14.30 1.07 4.66
N LYS A 165 -13.20 1.39 5.35
CA LYS A 165 -12.98 2.74 5.91
C LYS A 165 -12.97 3.81 4.83
N PHE A 166 -12.30 3.56 3.71
CA PHE A 166 -12.29 4.49 2.56
C PHE A 166 -13.67 4.73 1.94
N GLN A 167 -14.54 3.72 1.94
CA GLN A 167 -15.90 3.85 1.41
C GLN A 167 -16.84 4.58 2.37
N HIS A 168 -16.65 4.42 3.69
CA HIS A 168 -17.63 4.86 4.69
C HIS A 168 -17.18 6.02 5.58
N GLN A 169 -15.89 6.33 5.65
CA GLN A 169 -15.33 7.36 6.53
C GLN A 169 -14.71 8.49 5.72
N MET A 170 -15.43 9.61 5.63
CA MET A 170 -15.02 10.76 4.81
C MET A 170 -13.65 11.33 5.22
N PHE A 171 -13.33 11.36 6.53
CA PHE A 171 -12.03 11.84 7.00
C PHE A 171 -10.88 10.95 6.50
N TYR A 172 -11.04 9.63 6.60
CA TYR A 172 -10.05 8.66 6.12
C TYR A 172 -9.92 8.70 4.59
N GLN A 173 -11.05 8.76 3.87
CA GLN A 173 -11.06 8.94 2.42
C GLN A 173 -10.27 10.19 2.01
N ASN A 174 -10.49 11.31 2.67
CA ASN A 174 -9.76 12.55 2.40
C ASN A 174 -8.26 12.43 2.67
N GLY A 175 -7.86 11.67 3.69
CA GLY A 175 -6.45 11.36 3.94
C GLY A 175 -5.81 10.61 2.77
N VAL A 176 -6.42 9.51 2.35
CA VAL A 176 -5.95 8.70 1.21
C VAL A 176 -5.89 9.51 -0.09
N LEU A 177 -6.94 10.30 -0.38
CA LEU A 177 -6.97 11.12 -1.59
C LEU A 177 -5.89 12.20 -1.59
N ARG A 178 -5.60 12.81 -0.44
CA ARG A 178 -4.50 13.79 -0.30
C ARG A 178 -3.15 13.14 -0.54
N ASP A 179 -2.92 11.96 0.02
CA ASP A 179 -1.70 11.19 -0.17
C ASP A 179 -1.47 10.88 -1.66
N ILE A 180 -2.50 10.36 -2.34
CA ILE A 180 -2.48 10.05 -3.77
C ILE A 180 -2.22 11.29 -4.62
N LEU A 181 -2.92 12.40 -4.35
CA LEU A 181 -2.71 13.67 -5.08
C LEU A 181 -1.25 14.13 -4.96
N SER A 182 -0.65 14.00 -3.77
CA SER A 182 0.73 14.44 -3.52
C SER A 182 1.79 13.72 -4.36
N VAL A 183 1.51 12.50 -4.83
CA VAL A 183 2.42 11.74 -5.71
C VAL A 183 2.10 11.91 -7.20
N LEU A 184 0.85 12.26 -7.53
CA LEU A 184 0.44 12.54 -8.90
C LEU A 184 0.84 13.96 -9.34
N GLU A 185 0.79 14.94 -8.45
CA GLU A 185 1.13 16.34 -8.75
C GLU A 185 2.64 16.63 -8.79
N LYS A 186 3.49 15.76 -8.25
CA LYS A 186 4.96 15.89 -8.29
C LYS A 186 5.59 15.47 -9.63
N ARG A 187 4.79 15.27 -10.66
CA ARG A 187 5.18 14.80 -11.99
C ARG A 187 5.09 15.90 -13.01
#